data_AF-A0A2V1NG73-F1
#
_entry.id   AF-A0A2V1NG73-F1
#
_cell.length_a   1.000
_cell.length_b   1.000
_cell.length_c   1.000
_cell.angle_alpha   90.00
_cell.angle_beta   90.00
_cell.angle_gamma   90.00
#
_symmetry.space_group_name_H-M   'P 1'
#
loop_
_entity.id
_entity.type
_entity.pdbx_description
1 polymer ?
#
loop_
_entity_poly.entity_id
_entity_poly.type
_entity_poly.pdbx_seq_one_letter_code
_entity_poly.pdbx_strand_id
1 'polypeptide(L)'
;MPDPTPAARSLSQAIDGADPQQVSEAAREFVEKLTFATADEILAMLGEILDEDWMALPPWARNLAYRLACLQRPDDPRLLREAAADLLSFGPDWDTYAEDLKRHAAELE
;
A
#
# COMPACT_ATOMS: atom_id res chain seq x y z
N MET A 1 3.47 -14.03 -10.09
CA MET A 1 4.45 -13.04 -10.60
C MET A 1 5.48 -12.86 -9.49
N PRO A 2 6.55 -12.03 -9.55
CA PRO A 2 7.45 -11.96 -8.40
C PRO A 2 6.72 -11.30 -7.22
N ASP A 3 6.68 -12.00 -6.10
CA ASP A 3 6.21 -11.52 -4.80
C ASP A 3 6.87 -10.16 -4.45
N PRO A 4 6.09 -9.10 -4.16
CA PRO A 4 6.63 -7.78 -3.84
C PRO A 4 7.17 -7.67 -2.40
N THR A 5 6.93 -8.65 -1.53
CA THR A 5 7.30 -8.64 -0.12
C THR A 5 8.79 -8.42 0.15
N PRO A 6 9.74 -9.07 -0.55
CA PRO A 6 11.16 -8.79 -0.36
C PRO A 6 11.53 -7.33 -0.65
N ALA A 7 10.92 -6.72 -1.68
CA ALA A 7 11.19 -5.33 -2.02
C ALA A 7 10.59 -4.36 -0.99
N ALA A 8 9.42 -4.68 -0.42
CA ALA A 8 8.85 -3.91 0.69
C ALA A 8 9.74 -3.95 1.93
N ARG A 9 10.29 -5.11 2.29
CA ARG A 9 11.24 -5.26 3.40
C ARG A 9 12.54 -4.48 3.15
N SER A 10 13.09 -4.56 1.94
CA SER A 10 14.28 -3.78 1.58
C SER A 10 14.04 -2.27 1.69
N LEU A 11 12.85 -1.78 1.28
CA LEU A 11 12.47 -0.38 1.42
C LEU A 11 12.38 0.04 2.90
N SER A 12 11.71 -0.77 3.73
CA SER A 12 11.61 -0.53 5.17
C SER A 12 13.00 -0.41 5.82
N GLN A 13 13.88 -1.39 5.57
CA GLN A 13 15.25 -1.41 6.08
C GLN A 13 16.09 -0.22 5.60
N ALA A 14 15.95 0.18 4.33
CA ALA A 14 16.67 1.32 3.79
C ALA A 14 16.24 2.64 4.45
N ILE A 15 14.95 2.80 4.77
CA ILE A 15 14.41 3.96 5.47
C ILE A 15 14.97 4.05 6.89
N ASP A 16 15.01 2.93 7.61
CA ASP A 16 15.59 2.87 8.96
C ASP A 16 17.10 3.17 8.95
N GLY A 17 17.80 2.74 7.89
CA GLY A 17 19.22 3.04 7.69
C GLY A 17 19.53 4.50 7.37
N ALA A 18 18.51 5.29 7.00
CA ALA A 18 18.60 6.72 6.68
C ALA A 18 19.63 7.12 5.61
N ASP A 19 20.03 6.18 4.73
CA ASP A 19 20.89 6.45 3.57
C ASP A 19 20.01 6.83 2.36
N PRO A 20 20.04 8.10 1.90
CA PRO A 20 19.18 8.56 0.81
C PRO A 20 19.37 7.80 -0.51
N GLN A 21 20.58 7.30 -0.79
CA GLN A 21 20.84 6.55 -2.01
C GLN A 21 20.18 5.17 -1.95
N GLN A 22 20.34 4.46 -0.82
CA GLN A 22 19.71 3.16 -0.60
C GLN A 22 18.18 3.26 -0.60
N VAL A 23 17.63 4.31 0.02
CA VAL A 23 16.17 4.57 -0.01
C VAL A 23 15.68 4.76 -1.45
N SER A 24 16.40 5.53 -2.27
CA SER A 24 16.03 5.75 -3.67
C SER A 24 16.05 4.46 -4.49
N GLU A 25 17.09 3.65 -4.31
CA GLU A 25 17.24 2.36 -5.00
C GLU A 25 16.15 1.37 -4.59
N ALA A 26 15.90 1.23 -3.28
CA ALA A 26 14.86 0.35 -2.75
C ALA A 26 13.45 0.83 -3.14
N ALA A 27 13.19 2.13 -3.16
CA ALA A 27 11.91 2.68 -3.61
C ALA A 27 11.66 2.37 -5.09
N ARG A 28 12.68 2.50 -5.94
CA ARG A 28 12.58 2.14 -7.37
C ARG A 28 12.26 0.66 -7.53
N GLU A 29 12.97 -0.22 -6.81
CA GLU A 29 12.71 -1.66 -6.86
C GLU A 29 11.30 -2.00 -6.36
N PHE A 30 10.88 -1.42 -5.24
CA PHE A 30 9.53 -1.61 -4.70
C PHE A 30 8.46 -1.24 -5.72
N VAL A 31 8.56 -0.04 -6.32
CA VAL A 31 7.61 0.41 -7.36
C VAL A 31 7.62 -0.55 -8.56
N GLU A 32 8.80 -0.99 -9.01
CA GLU A 32 8.93 -1.92 -10.14
C GLU A 32 8.24 -3.26 -9.85
N LYS A 33 8.46 -3.86 -8.68
CA LYS A 33 7.79 -5.12 -8.30
C LYS A 33 6.28 -4.94 -8.13
N LEU A 34 5.89 -3.89 -7.42
CA LEU A 34 4.49 -3.60 -7.11
C LEU A 34 3.66 -3.36 -8.38
N THR A 35 4.22 -2.71 -9.39
CA THR A 35 3.54 -2.41 -10.67
C THR A 35 3.06 -3.67 -11.39
N PHE A 36 3.76 -4.79 -11.21
CA PHE A 36 3.47 -6.06 -11.86
C PHE A 36 2.83 -7.10 -10.92
N ALA A 37 2.61 -6.75 -9.66
CA ALA A 37 1.97 -7.60 -8.68
C ALA A 37 0.44 -7.61 -8.88
N THR A 38 -0.16 -8.77 -8.64
CA THR A 38 -1.61 -8.92 -8.57
C THR A 38 -2.17 -8.33 -7.27
N ALA A 39 -3.47 -8.05 -7.23
CA ALA A 39 -4.13 -7.60 -6.00
C ALA A 39 -3.92 -8.57 -4.82
N ASP A 40 -3.94 -9.90 -5.05
CA ASP A 40 -3.67 -10.87 -3.98
C ASP A 40 -2.24 -10.79 -3.45
N GLU A 41 -1.25 -10.67 -4.34
CA GLU A 41 0.16 -10.52 -3.95
C GLU A 41 0.38 -9.21 -3.18
N ILE A 42 -0.27 -8.12 -3.60
CA ILE A 42 -0.21 -6.82 -2.91
C ILE A 42 -0.83 -6.91 -1.51
N LEU A 43 -2.02 -7.50 -1.39
CA LEU A 43 -2.72 -7.59 -0.10
C LEU A 43 -2.04 -8.58 0.85
N ALA A 44 -1.49 -9.68 0.34
CA ALA A 44 -0.68 -10.58 1.13
C ALA A 44 0.56 -9.88 1.70
N MET A 45 1.28 -9.12 0.86
CA MET A 45 2.42 -8.31 1.30
C MET A 45 2.01 -7.26 2.34
N LEU A 46 0.93 -6.51 2.10
CA LEU A 46 0.47 -5.48 3.04
C LEU A 46 0.09 -6.10 4.39
N GLY A 47 -0.65 -7.21 4.38
CA GLY A 47 -0.98 -7.95 5.60
C GLY A 47 0.26 -8.39 6.37
N GLU A 48 1.23 -9.02 5.69
CA GLU A 48 2.47 -9.49 6.33
C GLU A 48 3.28 -8.33 6.93
N ILE A 49 3.50 -7.26 6.17
CA ILE A 49 4.35 -6.15 6.61
C ILE A 49 3.67 -5.32 7.71
N LEU A 50 2.38 -5.02 7.58
CA LEU A 50 1.67 -4.18 8.55
C LEU A 50 1.33 -4.91 9.86
N ASP A 51 1.17 -6.24 9.82
CA ASP A 51 1.04 -7.05 11.02
C ASP A 51 2.36 -7.15 11.80
N GLU A 52 3.51 -7.20 11.10
CA GLU A 52 4.84 -7.19 11.72
C GLU A 52 5.16 -5.83 12.36
N ASP A 53 5.01 -4.75 11.60
CA ASP A 53 5.17 -3.38 12.06
C ASP A 53 4.33 -2.42 11.21
N TRP A 54 3.31 -1.83 11.83
CA TRP A 54 2.42 -0.90 11.16
C TRP A 54 3.15 0.34 10.61
N MET A 55 4.34 0.70 11.11
CA MET A 55 5.15 1.83 10.65
C MET A 55 6.20 1.44 9.60
N ALA A 56 6.33 0.16 9.25
CA ALA A 56 7.42 -0.35 8.41
C ALA A 56 7.48 0.29 7.01
N LEU A 57 6.33 0.68 6.46
CA LEU A 57 6.23 1.35 5.16
C LEU A 57 5.79 2.81 5.30
N PRO A 58 6.41 3.72 4.53
CA PRO A 58 6.01 5.11 4.51
C PRO A 58 4.62 5.25 3.86
N PRO A 59 3.85 6.31 4.21
CA PRO A 59 2.49 6.50 3.70
C PRO A 59 2.36 6.44 2.18
N TRP A 60 3.34 6.97 1.44
CA TRP A 60 3.31 6.94 -0.03
C TRP A 60 3.31 5.51 -0.60
N ALA A 61 4.02 4.59 0.05
CA ALA A 61 4.18 3.21 -0.42
C ALA A 61 2.88 2.41 -0.19
N ARG A 62 2.27 2.58 0.99
CA ARG A 62 0.97 1.99 1.34
C ARG A 62 -0.14 2.52 0.43
N ASN A 63 -0.19 3.83 0.25
CA ASN A 63 -1.16 4.46 -0.65
C ASN A 63 -1.05 3.92 -2.07
N LEU A 64 0.17 3.77 -2.60
CA LEU A 64 0.38 3.21 -3.93
C LEU A 64 -0.08 1.75 -4.03
N ALA A 65 0.27 0.93 -3.04
CA ALA A 65 -0.13 -0.48 -2.97
C ALA A 65 -1.65 -0.64 -2.94
N TYR A 66 -2.34 0.02 -2.01
CA TYR A 66 -3.81 -0.04 -1.95
C TYR A 66 -4.48 0.50 -3.21
N ARG A 67 -3.96 1.60 -3.80
CA ARG A 67 -4.48 2.15 -5.05
C ARG A 67 -4.39 1.14 -6.20
N LEU A 68 -3.25 0.46 -6.35
CA LEU A 68 -3.07 -0.57 -7.39
C LEU A 68 -3.98 -1.78 -7.13
N ALA A 69 -4.12 -2.23 -5.89
CA ALA A 69 -5.04 -3.31 -5.55
C ALA A 69 -6.50 -2.92 -5.86
N CYS A 70 -6.95 -1.73 -5.48
CA CYS A 70 -8.30 -1.22 -5.77
C CYS A 70 -8.55 -1.09 -7.27
N LEU A 71 -7.56 -0.67 -8.07
CA LEU A 71 -7.69 -0.61 -9.53
C LEU A 71 -7.90 -1.98 -10.17
N GLN A 72 -7.31 -3.03 -9.59
CA GLN A 72 -7.49 -4.41 -10.05
C GLN A 72 -8.80 -5.04 -9.55
N ARG A 73 -9.34 -4.55 -8.43
CA ARG A 73 -10.59 -5.02 -7.79
C ARG A 73 -11.49 -3.85 -7.39
N PRO A 74 -12.04 -3.12 -8.37
CA PRO A 74 -12.82 -1.91 -8.11
C PRO A 74 -14.14 -2.20 -7.39
N ASP A 75 -14.62 -3.44 -7.44
CA ASP A 75 -15.91 -3.86 -6.89
C ASP A 75 -15.77 -4.70 -5.61
N ASP A 76 -14.61 -4.66 -4.94
CA ASP A 76 -14.40 -5.32 -3.64
C ASP A 76 -14.65 -4.33 -2.49
N PRO A 77 -15.84 -4.32 -1.86
CA PRO A 77 -16.18 -3.36 -0.81
C PRO A 77 -15.31 -3.52 0.44
N ARG A 78 -14.75 -4.70 0.71
CA ARG A 78 -13.86 -4.90 1.85
C ARG A 78 -12.53 -4.21 1.62
N LEU A 79 -11.94 -4.41 0.45
CA LEU A 79 -10.69 -3.76 0.05
C LEU A 79 -10.81 -2.24 0.06
N LEU A 80 -11.92 -1.70 -0.48
CA LEU A 80 -12.16 -0.26 -0.51
C LEU A 80 -12.23 0.34 0.91
N ARG A 81 -12.87 -0.35 1.86
CA ARG A 81 -12.94 0.07 3.27
C ARG A 81 -11.58 0.01 3.95
N GLU A 82 -10.79 -1.02 3.68
CA GLU A 82 -9.43 -1.17 4.20
C GLU A 82 -8.52 -0.05 3.70
N ALA A 83 -8.51 0.21 2.38
CA ALA A 83 -7.75 1.30 1.77
C ALA A 83 -8.17 2.68 2.32
N ALA A 84 -9.48 2.89 2.56
CA ALA A 84 -9.95 4.13 3.17
C ALA A 84 -9.47 4.31 4.62
N ALA A 85 -9.46 3.24 5.41
CA ALA A 85 -8.96 3.27 6.78
C ALA A 85 -7.45 3.58 6.83
N ASP A 86 -6.68 3.04 5.89
CA ASP A 86 -5.25 3.34 5.74
C ASP A 86 -5.00 4.83 5.49
N LEU A 87 -5.74 5.43 4.54
CA LEU A 87 -5.62 6.86 4.21
C LEU A 87 -5.91 7.76 5.41
N LEU A 88 -6.94 7.42 6.19
CA LEU A 88 -7.34 8.19 7.38
C LEU A 88 -6.36 8.08 8.54
N SER A 89 -5.39 7.16 8.46
CA SER A 89 -4.33 7.03 9.46
C SER A 89 -3.26 8.13 9.34
N PHE A 90 -3.27 8.91 8.26
CA PHE A 90 -2.22 9.90 7.95
C PHE A 90 -2.75 11.28 7.57
N GLY A 91 -3.20 12.05 8.56
CA GLY A 91 -3.58 13.46 8.38
C GLY A 91 -4.74 13.71 7.41
N PRO A 92 -5.24 14.96 7.30
CA PRO A 92 -6.45 15.24 6.54
C PRO A 92 -6.24 15.32 5.02
N ASP A 93 -5.00 15.23 4.54
CA ASP A 93 -4.64 15.45 3.13
C ASP A 93 -5.35 14.46 2.19
N TRP A 94 -5.69 13.27 2.71
CA TRP A 94 -6.30 12.19 1.93
C TRP A 94 -7.76 11.88 2.28
N ASP A 95 -8.37 12.65 3.18
CA ASP A 95 -9.72 12.40 3.70
C ASP A 95 -10.76 12.32 2.58
N THR A 96 -10.71 13.24 1.61
CA THR A 96 -11.63 13.23 0.46
C THR A 96 -11.58 11.91 -0.31
N TYR A 97 -10.37 11.37 -0.53
CA TYR A 97 -10.22 10.09 -1.22
C TYR A 97 -10.70 8.91 -0.37
N ALA A 98 -10.50 8.96 0.95
CA ALA A 98 -11.00 7.95 1.86
C ALA A 98 -12.54 7.94 1.90
N GLU A 99 -13.18 9.11 1.94
CA GLU A 99 -14.64 9.24 1.92
C GLU A 99 -15.23 8.77 0.57
N ASP A 100 -14.56 9.04 -0.54
CA ASP A 100 -14.97 8.52 -1.85
C ASP A 100 -14.90 6.99 -1.91
N LEU A 101 -13.83 6.37 -1.36
CA LEU A 101 -13.71 4.91 -1.26
C LEU A 101 -14.78 4.30 -0.36
N LYS A 102 -15.07 4.92 0.79
CA LYS A 102 -16.16 4.47 1.70
C LYS A 102 -17.53 4.56 1.02
N ARG A 103 -17.80 5.66 0.31
CA ARG A 103 -19.06 5.84 -0.42
C ARG A 103 -19.21 4.75 -1.48
N HIS A 104 -18.17 4.52 -2.28
CA HIS A 104 -18.17 3.48 -3.32
C HIS A 104 -18.37 2.08 -2.71
N ALA A 105 -17.70 1.78 -1.60
CA ALA A 105 -17.90 0.51 -0.89
C ALA A 105 -19.35 0.33 -0.41
N ALA A 106 -19.99 1.39 0.08
CA ALA A 106 -21.38 1.35 0.53
C ALA A 106 -22.40 1.22 -0.62
N GLU A 107 -22.05 1.64 -1.84
CA GLU A 107 -22.90 1.48 -3.03
C GLU A 107 -22.88 0.04 -3.58
N LEU A 108 -21.86 -0.75 -3.23
CA LEU A 108 -21.69 -2.15 -3.66
C LEU A 108 -22.35 -3.18 -2.71
N GLU A 109 -22.82 -2.74 -1.54
CA GLU A 109 -23.47 -3.56 -0.50
C GLU A 109 -25.01 -3.47 -0.57
#